data_AF-E3ZL03-F1
#
_entry.id   AF-E3ZL03-F1
#
_cell.length_a   1.000
_cell.length_b   1.000
_cell.length_c   1.000
_cell.angle_alpha   90.00
_cell.angle_beta   90.00
_cell.angle_gamma   90.00
#
_symmetry.space_group_name_H-M   'P 1'
#
loop_
_entity.id
_entity.type
_entity.pdbx_description
1 polymer ?
#
loop_
_entity_poly.entity_id
_entity_poly.type
_entity_poly.pdbx_seq_one_letter_code
_entity_poly.pdbx_strand_id
1 'polypeptide(L)'
;MIIMKKFASKNVRIIIALVIGVIVFAPALHSKAADNNISFDFKLKPNCANSGSNSRYRETSSVNNPWKVRLDSSTEGKGTIASFWLGTYDKNGKATTGSAIMNVKQGAKSRYCGAYKVSNKNTTYLAAENNNYTSKTYYVNGIWDEETW
;
A
#
# COMPACT_ATOMS: atom_id res chain seq x y z
N MET A 1 -38.27 -24.30 55.32
CA MET A 1 -38.40 -23.78 53.95
C MET A 1 -37.18 -22.94 53.63
N ILE A 2 -36.34 -23.43 52.72
CA ILE A 2 -34.92 -23.08 52.57
C ILE A 2 -34.72 -21.71 51.90
N ILE A 3 -33.87 -20.89 52.53
CA ILE A 3 -33.35 -19.62 52.04
C ILE A 3 -32.38 -19.88 50.89
N MET A 4 -32.84 -19.85 49.64
CA MET A 4 -31.97 -19.90 48.45
C MET A 4 -32.51 -19.01 47.34
N LYS A 5 -32.34 -17.68 47.42
CA LYS A 5 -32.52 -16.79 46.25
C LYS A 5 -31.56 -15.61 46.11
N LYS A 6 -30.57 -15.41 46.99
CA LYS A 6 -29.69 -14.22 46.94
C LYS A 6 -28.25 -14.45 46.47
N PHE A 7 -27.77 -15.70 46.34
CA PHE A 7 -26.40 -15.96 45.90
C PHE A 7 -26.18 -15.89 44.38
N ALA A 8 -27.23 -16.05 43.57
CA ALA A 8 -27.14 -16.06 42.11
C ALA A 8 -27.07 -14.66 41.47
N SER A 9 -27.46 -13.58 42.17
CA SER A 9 -27.62 -12.26 41.53
C SER A 9 -26.40 -11.35 41.62
N LYS A 10 -25.53 -11.50 42.64
CA LYS A 10 -24.36 -10.64 42.83
C LYS A 10 -23.18 -11.06 41.94
N ASN A 11 -22.97 -12.36 41.78
CA ASN A 11 -21.87 -12.92 40.97
C ASN A 11 -22.13 -12.77 39.47
N VAL A 12 -23.38 -12.88 39.02
CA VAL A 12 -23.77 -12.67 37.61
C VAL A 12 -23.52 -11.22 37.17
N ARG A 13 -23.79 -10.23 38.03
CA ARG A 13 -23.52 -8.80 37.72
C ARG A 13 -22.03 -8.49 37.59
N ILE A 14 -21.19 -9.14 38.40
CA ILE A 14 -19.73 -9.00 38.33
C ILE A 14 -19.18 -9.64 37.04
N ILE A 15 -19.71 -10.81 36.67
CA ILE A 15 -19.34 -11.49 35.41
C ILE A 15 -19.76 -10.66 34.19
N ILE A 16 -20.98 -10.10 34.18
CA ILE A 16 -21.45 -9.24 33.08
C ILE A 16 -20.62 -7.95 32.97
N ALA A 17 -20.27 -7.32 34.10
CA ALA A 17 -19.42 -6.12 34.11
C ALA A 17 -17.99 -6.41 33.61
N LEU A 18 -17.42 -7.59 33.94
CA LEU A 18 -16.13 -8.04 33.41
C LEU A 18 -16.17 -8.28 31.91
N VAL A 19 -17.24 -8.92 31.40
CA VAL A 19 -17.41 -9.19 29.95
C VAL A 19 -17.54 -7.88 29.16
N ILE A 20 -18.28 -6.89 29.65
CA ILE A 20 -18.39 -5.57 29.00
C ILE A 20 -17.04 -4.85 29.03
N GLY A 21 -16.30 -4.90 30.14
CA GLY A 21 -14.97 -4.29 30.26
C GLY A 21 -13.95 -4.83 29.25
N VAL A 22 -13.97 -6.14 28.97
CA VAL A 22 -13.06 -6.78 27.99
C VAL A 22 -13.39 -6.35 26.54
N ILE A 23 -14.66 -6.08 26.22
CA ILE A 23 -15.08 -5.63 24.89
C ILE A 23 -14.69 -4.17 24.63
N VAL A 24 -14.79 -3.30 25.65
CA VAL A 24 -14.44 -1.87 25.51
C VAL A 24 -12.92 -1.64 25.46
N PHE A 25 -12.13 -2.55 26.02
CA PHE A 25 -10.66 -2.50 26.02
C PHE A 25 -9.99 -3.43 25.01
N ALA A 26 -10.74 -4.04 24.08
CA ALA A 26 -10.10 -4.73 22.96
C ALA A 26 -9.28 -3.67 22.18
N PRO A 27 -7.94 -3.76 22.15
CA PRO A 27 -7.18 -2.89 21.27
C PRO A 27 -7.72 -3.15 19.87
N ALA A 28 -8.15 -2.09 19.18
CA ALA A 28 -8.44 -2.19 17.76
C ALA A 28 -7.20 -2.80 17.12
N LEU A 29 -7.29 -4.07 16.74
CA LEU A 29 -6.24 -4.80 16.06
C LEU A 29 -6.14 -4.15 14.68
N HIS A 30 -5.34 -3.08 14.60
CA HIS A 30 -4.94 -2.53 13.33
C HIS A 30 -4.05 -3.59 12.72
N SER A 31 -4.60 -4.34 11.75
CA SER A 31 -3.79 -5.21 10.90
C SER A 31 -2.69 -4.32 10.32
N LYS A 32 -1.47 -4.59 10.73
CA LYS A 32 -0.26 -4.07 10.12
C LYS A 32 -0.29 -4.54 8.66
N ALA A 33 -0.19 -3.62 7.71
CA ALA A 33 0.00 -3.97 6.32
C ALA A 33 1.33 -4.74 6.18
N ALA A 34 1.29 -5.80 5.38
CA ALA A 34 2.46 -6.63 5.18
C ALA A 34 3.44 -5.94 4.22
N ASP A 35 4.74 -6.07 4.47
CA ASP A 35 5.78 -5.66 3.54
C ASP A 35 5.98 -6.74 2.47
N ASN A 36 5.16 -6.73 1.43
CA ASN A 36 5.11 -7.76 0.38
C ASN A 36 6.04 -7.43 -0.78
N ASN A 37 6.50 -8.45 -1.51
CA ASN A 37 7.26 -8.25 -2.74
C ASN A 37 6.37 -8.57 -3.95
N ILE A 38 5.45 -7.66 -4.29
CA ILE A 38 4.52 -7.87 -5.39
C ILE A 38 5.26 -7.62 -6.70
N SER A 39 5.35 -8.64 -7.54
CA SER A 39 6.00 -8.52 -8.85
C SER A 39 5.22 -7.59 -9.77
N PHE A 40 5.94 -6.81 -10.57
CA PHE A 40 5.40 -6.15 -11.76
C PHE A 40 6.22 -6.55 -12.99
N ASP A 41 5.55 -6.57 -14.14
CA ASP A 41 6.16 -6.66 -15.46
C ASP A 41 5.28 -5.86 -16.43
N PHE A 42 5.86 -4.89 -17.12
CA PHE A 42 5.17 -4.12 -18.15
C PHE A 42 6.16 -3.40 -19.08
N LYS A 43 5.63 -2.79 -20.14
CA LYS A 43 6.39 -1.96 -21.06
C LYS A 43 6.40 -0.50 -20.61
N LEU A 44 7.56 0.15 -20.53
CA LEU A 44 7.70 1.60 -20.56
C LEU A 44 7.42 2.08 -21.98
N LYS A 45 6.40 2.92 -22.13
CA LYS A 45 6.00 3.46 -23.43
C LYS A 45 7.00 4.52 -23.91
N PRO A 46 7.06 4.78 -25.23
CA PRO A 46 7.93 5.79 -25.79
C PRO A 46 7.50 7.20 -25.37
N ASN A 47 8.40 8.16 -25.57
CA ASN A 47 8.18 9.60 -25.41
C ASN A 47 7.72 9.99 -23.99
N CYS A 48 8.26 9.30 -22.97
CA CYS A 48 7.87 9.49 -21.56
C CYS A 48 6.36 9.30 -21.33
N ALA A 49 5.68 8.47 -22.13
CA ALA A 49 4.27 8.19 -21.88
C ALA A 49 4.10 7.25 -20.69
N ASN A 50 3.04 7.49 -19.89
CA ASN A 50 2.78 6.73 -18.67
C ASN A 50 2.42 5.27 -18.96
N SER A 51 3.10 4.39 -18.24
CA SER A 51 2.80 2.97 -18.07
C SER A 51 2.34 2.70 -16.64
N GLY A 52 1.79 1.51 -16.40
CA GLY A 52 1.46 1.11 -15.04
C GLY A 52 1.14 -0.36 -14.88
N SER A 53 1.13 -0.78 -13.62
CA SER A 53 0.74 -2.12 -13.19
C SER A 53 -0.78 -2.27 -13.09
N ASN A 54 -1.22 -3.49 -12.77
CA ASN A 54 -2.55 -3.70 -12.19
C ASN A 54 -2.69 -2.94 -10.86
N SER A 55 -3.93 -2.59 -10.52
CA SER A 55 -4.24 -1.86 -9.31
C SER A 55 -4.33 -2.75 -8.07
N ARG A 56 -4.10 -2.16 -6.89
CA ARG A 56 -4.18 -2.75 -5.57
C ARG A 56 -4.74 -1.76 -4.58
N TYR A 57 -5.51 -2.24 -3.61
CA TYR A 57 -6.10 -1.39 -2.59
C TYR A 57 -5.10 -1.16 -1.46
N ARG A 58 -4.84 0.11 -1.14
CA ARG A 58 -3.95 0.50 -0.04
C ARG A 58 -4.78 0.64 1.24
N GLU A 59 -4.54 -0.22 2.22
CA GLU A 59 -5.33 -0.29 3.45
C GLU A 59 -4.99 0.80 4.47
N THR A 60 -3.84 1.46 4.38
CA THR A 60 -3.50 2.45 5.40
C THR A 60 -4.26 3.76 5.24
N SER A 61 -4.54 4.41 6.37
CA SER A 61 -5.00 5.80 6.43
C SER A 61 -3.85 6.79 6.63
N SER A 62 -2.60 6.33 6.64
CA SER A 62 -1.43 7.15 6.99
C SER A 62 -0.52 7.38 5.79
N VAL A 63 -0.23 8.66 5.53
CA VAL A 63 0.75 9.09 4.53
C VAL A 63 2.18 8.66 4.86
N ASN A 64 2.44 8.37 6.14
CA ASN A 64 3.75 7.93 6.62
C ASN A 64 4.01 6.45 6.36
N ASN A 65 2.99 5.68 5.98
CA ASN A 65 3.18 4.34 5.44
C ASN A 65 3.87 4.45 4.09
N PRO A 66 5.14 4.06 3.93
CA PRO A 66 5.73 4.16 2.62
C PRO A 66 5.18 3.06 1.71
N TRP A 67 5.01 3.40 0.43
CA TRP A 67 5.02 2.40 -0.62
C TRP A 67 6.47 2.13 -1.03
N LYS A 68 6.71 1.01 -1.71
CA LYS A 68 8.06 0.68 -2.19
C LYS A 68 8.09 0.26 -3.65
N VAL A 69 9.27 0.37 -4.25
CA VAL A 69 9.56 -0.18 -5.58
C VAL A 69 11.03 -0.52 -5.73
N ARG A 70 11.31 -1.55 -6.52
CA ARG A 70 12.65 -1.94 -6.99
C ARG A 70 12.55 -2.32 -8.46
N LEU A 71 13.46 -1.79 -9.28
CA LEU A 71 13.61 -2.15 -10.68
C LEU A 71 14.67 -3.24 -10.80
N ASP A 72 14.28 -4.43 -11.23
CA ASP A 72 15.19 -5.59 -11.30
C ASP A 72 15.81 -5.73 -12.69
N SER A 73 15.00 -5.60 -13.74
CA SER A 73 15.52 -5.64 -15.12
C SER A 73 14.84 -4.64 -16.06
N SER A 74 15.59 -4.27 -17.10
CA SER A 74 15.12 -3.45 -18.21
C SER A 74 15.76 -3.93 -19.51
N THR A 75 14.99 -4.00 -20.59
CA THR A 75 15.53 -4.27 -21.94
C THR A 75 16.25 -3.07 -22.54
N GLU A 76 16.22 -1.90 -21.90
CA GLU A 76 17.08 -0.76 -22.27
C GLU A 76 18.56 -1.04 -21.97
N GLY A 77 18.83 -1.86 -20.94
CA GLY A 77 20.18 -2.30 -20.57
C GLY A 77 20.50 -2.10 -19.10
N LYS A 78 21.58 -2.74 -18.64
CA LYS A 78 21.99 -2.70 -17.22
C LYS A 78 22.24 -1.26 -16.76
N GLY A 79 21.62 -0.89 -15.64
CA GLY A 79 21.77 0.44 -15.05
C GLY A 79 20.77 1.47 -15.56
N THR A 80 19.78 1.05 -16.35
CA THR A 80 18.59 1.85 -16.69
C THR A 80 18.00 2.52 -15.45
N ILE A 81 17.51 3.74 -15.61
CA ILE A 81 16.76 4.45 -14.57
C ILE A 81 15.36 4.67 -15.11
N ALA A 82 14.34 4.36 -14.32
CA ALA A 82 12.96 4.70 -14.65
C ALA A 82 12.32 5.50 -13.50
N SER A 83 11.37 6.34 -13.86
CA SER A 83 10.59 7.15 -12.93
C SER A 83 9.37 6.36 -12.47
N PHE A 84 9.12 6.27 -11.17
CA PHE A 84 7.99 5.54 -10.58
C PHE A 84 7.23 6.40 -9.58
N TRP A 85 5.92 6.23 -9.51
CA TRP A 85 5.05 6.85 -8.50
C TRP A 85 3.81 5.99 -8.27
N LEU A 86 3.07 6.25 -7.19
CA LEU A 86 1.71 5.73 -7.07
C LEU A 86 0.77 6.57 -7.96
N GLY A 87 0.03 5.91 -8.84
CA GLY A 87 -1.21 6.46 -9.41
C GLY A 87 -2.41 6.05 -8.56
N THR A 88 -3.45 6.87 -8.52
CA THR A 88 -4.71 6.60 -7.82
C THR A 88 -5.86 7.37 -8.47
N TYR A 89 -7.03 7.38 -7.84
CA TYR A 89 -8.22 8.06 -8.34
C TYR A 89 -8.71 9.10 -7.34
N ASP A 90 -9.07 10.29 -7.83
CA ASP A 90 -9.71 11.30 -7.00
C ASP A 90 -11.17 10.91 -6.67
N LYS A 91 -11.85 11.75 -5.88
CA LYS A 91 -13.25 11.54 -5.48
C LYS A 91 -14.25 11.44 -6.65
N ASN A 92 -13.87 11.90 -7.84
CA ASN A 92 -14.69 11.84 -9.05
C ASN A 92 -14.30 10.65 -9.94
N GLY A 93 -13.41 9.77 -9.48
CA GLY A 93 -12.89 8.65 -10.25
C GLY A 93 -11.85 9.03 -11.30
N LYS A 94 -11.31 10.25 -11.29
CA LYS A 94 -10.29 10.67 -12.25
C LYS A 94 -8.91 10.24 -11.77
N ALA A 95 -8.13 9.65 -12.67
CA ALA A 95 -6.74 9.29 -12.39
C ALA A 95 -5.92 10.51 -11.96
N THR A 96 -5.17 10.36 -10.87
CA THR A 96 -4.34 11.40 -10.27
C THR A 96 -3.08 10.81 -9.64
N THR A 97 -2.14 11.68 -9.31
CA THR A 97 -0.88 11.30 -8.68
C THR A 97 -1.10 11.04 -7.19
N GLY A 98 -0.66 9.86 -6.74
CA GLY A 98 -0.76 9.37 -5.36
C GLY A 98 0.52 9.48 -4.55
N SER A 99 1.65 9.89 -5.14
CA SER A 99 2.91 10.12 -4.42
C SER A 99 3.85 11.05 -5.16
N ALA A 100 4.98 11.40 -4.55
CA ALA A 100 6.11 11.95 -5.31
C ALA A 100 6.67 10.90 -6.29
N ILE A 101 7.36 11.38 -7.33
CA ILE A 101 8.06 10.55 -8.32
C ILE A 101 9.44 10.16 -7.77
N MET A 102 9.81 8.90 -7.96
CA MET A 102 11.11 8.35 -7.64
C MET A 102 11.83 7.86 -8.89
N ASN A 103 13.06 8.32 -9.10
CA ASN A 103 13.97 7.72 -10.06
C ASN A 103 14.62 6.48 -9.44
N VAL A 104 14.43 5.32 -10.06
CA VAL A 104 14.93 4.04 -9.56
C VAL A 104 15.86 3.41 -10.59
N LYS A 105 17.10 3.19 -10.18
CA LYS A 105 18.12 2.52 -11.00
C LYS A 105 17.94 1.01 -10.94
N GLN A 106 18.01 0.36 -12.09
CA GLN A 106 17.98 -1.09 -12.20
C GLN A 106 19.06 -1.75 -11.33
N GLY A 107 18.67 -2.76 -10.55
CA GLY A 107 19.55 -3.52 -9.67
C GLY A 107 19.91 -2.79 -8.37
N ALA A 108 19.36 -1.61 -8.12
CA ALA A 108 19.48 -0.95 -6.83
C ALA A 108 18.59 -1.61 -5.76
N LYS A 109 18.82 -1.25 -4.49
CA LYS A 109 17.92 -1.65 -3.38
C LYS A 109 16.54 -1.00 -3.54
N SER A 110 15.54 -1.59 -2.89
CA SER A 110 14.19 -1.04 -2.83
C SER A 110 14.21 0.41 -2.33
N ARG A 111 13.40 1.23 -2.98
CA ARG A 111 13.20 2.64 -2.66
C ARG A 111 11.82 2.79 -2.02
N TYR A 112 11.72 3.68 -1.05
CA TYR A 112 10.52 3.91 -0.25
C TYR A 112 10.12 5.38 -0.37
N CYS A 113 8.83 5.65 -0.49
CA CYS A 113 8.30 7.01 -0.52
C CYS A 113 6.95 7.08 0.20
N GLY A 114 6.68 8.19 0.87
CA GLY A 114 5.37 8.45 1.42
C GLY A 114 4.32 8.60 0.32
N ALA A 115 3.06 8.31 0.65
CA ALA A 115 1.93 8.55 -0.24
C ALA A 115 1.23 9.86 0.11
N TYR A 116 0.44 10.38 -0.82
CA TYR A 116 -0.45 11.50 -0.57
C TYR A 116 -1.76 11.03 0.05
N LYS A 117 -2.48 11.96 0.70
CA LYS A 117 -3.76 11.66 1.37
C LYS A 117 -4.80 11.05 0.42
N VAL A 118 -4.76 11.40 -0.87
CA VAL A 118 -5.68 10.85 -1.88
C VAL A 118 -5.52 9.34 -2.08
N SER A 119 -4.36 8.76 -1.73
CA SER A 119 -4.09 7.32 -1.82
C SER A 119 -4.45 6.55 -0.55
N ASN A 120 -4.82 7.22 0.54
CA ASN A 120 -5.20 6.55 1.78
C ASN A 120 -6.56 5.87 1.61
N LYS A 121 -6.66 4.58 2.00
CA LYS A 121 -7.89 3.79 1.86
C LYS A 121 -8.45 3.84 0.44
N ASN A 122 -7.57 3.77 -0.57
CA ASN A 122 -7.93 3.92 -1.97
C ASN A 122 -7.19 2.90 -2.85
N THR A 123 -7.76 2.66 -4.03
CA THR A 123 -7.13 1.87 -5.07
C THR A 123 -5.98 2.64 -5.67
N THR A 124 -4.81 2.01 -5.70
CA THR A 124 -3.56 2.56 -6.24
C THR A 124 -2.97 1.62 -7.28
N TYR A 125 -2.09 2.12 -8.12
CA TYR A 125 -1.31 1.30 -9.05
C TYR A 125 0.10 1.88 -9.15
N LEU A 126 1.09 1.03 -9.46
CA LEU A 126 2.42 1.51 -9.79
C LEU A 126 2.36 2.18 -11.16
N ALA A 127 2.62 3.47 -11.21
CA ALA A 127 2.79 4.21 -12.44
C ALA A 127 4.29 4.38 -12.73
N ALA A 128 4.65 4.37 -14.01
CA ALA A 128 6.02 4.51 -14.42
C ALA A 128 6.18 5.15 -15.80
N GLU A 129 7.31 5.78 -16.03
CA GLU A 129 7.75 6.26 -17.35
C GLU A 129 9.27 6.09 -17.49
N ASN A 130 9.76 6.14 -18.72
CA ASN A 130 11.21 6.22 -18.93
C ASN A 130 11.73 7.58 -18.47
N ASN A 131 12.90 7.60 -17.83
CA ASN A 131 13.51 8.83 -17.32
C ASN A 131 14.18 9.68 -18.41
N ASN A 132 14.22 9.18 -19.65
CA ASN A 132 14.73 9.87 -20.83
C ASN A 132 13.67 9.89 -21.95
N TYR A 133 13.76 10.89 -22.83
CA TYR A 133 12.88 10.99 -23.98
C TYR A 133 13.41 10.14 -25.13
N THR A 134 12.65 9.12 -25.53
CA THR A 134 13.03 8.15 -26.55
C THR A 134 11.81 7.60 -27.27
N SER A 135 11.90 7.36 -28.58
CA SER A 135 10.83 6.74 -29.36
C SER A 135 10.73 5.21 -29.17
N LYS A 136 11.62 4.63 -28.37
CA LYS A 136 11.68 3.18 -28.11
C LYS A 136 10.80 2.79 -26.92
N THR A 137 10.41 1.53 -26.92
CA THR A 137 9.70 0.87 -25.82
C THR A 137 10.64 -0.11 -25.14
N TYR A 138 10.57 -0.19 -23.81
CA TYR A 138 11.40 -1.12 -23.03
C TYR A 138 10.54 -1.93 -22.08
N TYR A 139 10.82 -3.24 -21.97
CA TYR A 139 10.20 -4.08 -20.96
C TYR A 139 10.96 -3.93 -19.65
N VAL A 140 10.22 -3.77 -18.56
CA VAL A 140 10.77 -3.66 -17.21
C VAL A 140 10.03 -4.58 -16.26
N ASN A 141 10.76 -5.12 -15.28
CA ASN A 141 10.16 -5.86 -14.17
C ASN A 141 10.90 -5.58 -12.86
N GLY A 142 10.25 -5.97 -11.79
CA GLY A 142 10.78 -5.89 -10.44
C GLY A 142 9.69 -6.12 -9.42
N ILE A 143 9.82 -5.47 -8.27
CA ILE A 143 8.86 -5.59 -7.19
C ILE A 143 8.36 -4.22 -6.75
N TRP A 144 7.15 -4.19 -6.22
CA TRP A 144 6.58 -3.02 -5.55
C TRP A 144 5.65 -3.47 -4.43
N ASP A 145 5.20 -2.51 -3.64
CA ASP A 145 4.08 -2.68 -2.72
C ASP A 145 3.38 -1.33 -2.56
N GLU A 146 2.05 -1.35 -2.52
CA GLU A 146 1.27 -0.16 -2.25
C GLU A 146 1.44 0.36 -0.82
N GLU A 147 1.95 -0.46 0.11
CA GLU A 147 2.26 -0.11 1.51
C GLU A 147 3.20 -1.12 2.18
N THR A 148 3.76 -0.84 3.37
CA THR A 148 4.85 -1.67 3.93
C THR A 148 4.87 -1.89 5.45
N TRP A 149 3.82 -1.52 6.19
CA TRP A 149 3.80 -1.59 7.67
C TRP A 149 2.45 -1.90 8.30
#